data_AF-A0A7K1IQJ9-F1
#
_entry.id   AF-A0A7K1IQJ9-F1
#
_cell.length_a   1.000
_cell.length_b   1.000
_cell.length_c   1.000
_cell.angle_alpha   90.00
_cell.angle_beta   90.00
_cell.angle_gamma   90.00
#
_symmetry.space_group_name_H-M   'P 1'
#
loop_
_entity.id
_entity.type
_entity.pdbx_description
1 polymer ?
#
loop_
_entity_poly.entity_id
_entity_poly.type
_entity_poly.pdbx_seq_one_letter_code
_entity_poly.pdbx_strand_id
1 'polypeptide(L)'
;MQTNRKLAVAKLCWSLALGLVVLTSCSQPTVSAPTAAVPSPVATVESPLPVAPLVSTEEVPTAPAENSPSSAVAPAAKSALAVLQTLRVAGRGPKTGYSRAQFGQAWADVDRNGCDTRDDILNRDLRSKTFRAGTGGCVVTSGNLADPYTGTTVRYIRGASVVDIDHVVALSNAWQTGARSWTFGKRIAYANDPLVLLAVDSTQNRQKGDGDAATWLPANRRYWCTYAGRQIGVKKKYGLYVTAAEHDGLYQILQTCPNQAAASGGGPTYVSGFTAPAGSSSSSSGSSGSSSKSGSGLDPRFGTCAAAKAAGYGPYVRGRNPEYYWYRDGDKDGVDCE
;
A
#
# COMPACT_ATOMS: atom_id res chain seq x y z
N MET A 1 -55.26 4.05 -38.27
CA MET A 1 -54.85 3.35 -39.50
C MET A 1 -53.54 2.62 -39.22
N GLN A 2 -53.53 1.29 -39.41
CA GLN A 2 -52.38 0.44 -39.79
C GLN A 2 -51.09 0.45 -38.92
N THR A 3 -50.47 -0.66 -38.53
CA THR A 3 -50.78 -2.10 -38.53
C THR A 3 -49.67 -2.76 -37.72
N ASN A 4 -49.99 -3.81 -36.97
CA ASN A 4 -49.04 -4.76 -36.40
C ASN A 4 -48.08 -5.32 -37.45
N ARG A 5 -46.78 -5.43 -37.12
CA ARG A 5 -45.89 -6.44 -37.70
C ARG A 5 -44.98 -7.06 -36.64
N LYS A 6 -45.30 -8.31 -36.33
CA LYS A 6 -44.43 -9.29 -35.67
C LYS A 6 -43.28 -9.65 -36.62
N LEU A 7 -42.07 -9.80 -36.10
CA LEU A 7 -41.02 -10.63 -36.72
C LEU A 7 -40.65 -11.76 -35.74
N ALA A 8 -40.49 -12.93 -36.32
CA ALA A 8 -40.27 -14.21 -35.67
C ALA A 8 -38.94 -14.84 -36.13
N VAL A 9 -38.55 -15.90 -35.40
CA VAL A 9 -37.62 -17.00 -35.74
C VAL A 9 -36.12 -16.61 -35.70
N ALA A 10 -35.17 -17.37 -35.14
CA ALA A 10 -35.08 -18.80 -34.84
C ALA A 10 -34.10 -19.08 -33.68
N LYS A 11 -34.47 -19.94 -32.72
CA LYS A 11 -33.51 -20.71 -31.91
C LYS A 11 -33.68 -22.18 -32.29
N LEU A 12 -32.57 -22.77 -32.71
CA LEU A 12 -32.44 -24.15 -33.14
C LEU A 12 -32.69 -25.11 -31.97
N CYS A 13 -33.58 -26.07 -32.16
CA CYS A 13 -33.74 -27.27 -31.35
C CYS A 13 -32.61 -28.27 -31.65
N TRP A 14 -32.12 -28.96 -30.61
CA TRP A 14 -31.72 -30.36 -30.72
C TRP A 14 -32.43 -31.19 -29.65
N SER A 15 -33.37 -31.99 -30.16
CA SER A 15 -33.90 -33.31 -29.79
C SER A 15 -33.15 -34.06 -28.67
N LEU A 16 -33.83 -34.44 -27.58
CA LEU A 16 -34.58 -35.70 -27.31
C LEU A 16 -33.76 -36.73 -26.52
N ALA A 17 -34.15 -36.94 -25.27
CA ALA A 17 -34.08 -38.23 -24.60
C ALA A 17 -35.33 -38.40 -23.72
N LEU A 18 -36.21 -39.33 -24.11
CA LEU A 18 -37.13 -40.07 -23.22
C LEU A 18 -36.30 -40.67 -22.08
N GLY A 19 -36.71 -40.82 -20.83
CA GLY A 19 -38.02 -40.77 -20.20
C GLY A 19 -37.98 -41.77 -19.05
N LEU A 20 -38.06 -41.30 -17.80
CA LEU A 20 -38.57 -42.10 -16.67
C LEU A 20 -39.00 -41.14 -15.56
N VAL A 21 -40.32 -41.08 -15.35
CA VAL A 21 -40.96 -40.32 -14.28
C VAL A 21 -40.86 -41.15 -13.00
N VAL A 22 -40.13 -40.63 -12.00
CA VAL A 22 -40.26 -41.04 -10.60
C VAL A 22 -40.74 -39.81 -9.84
N LEU A 23 -41.99 -39.87 -9.40
CA LEU A 23 -42.61 -38.89 -8.51
C LEU A 23 -42.08 -39.14 -7.09
N THR A 24 -41.19 -38.27 -6.61
CA THR A 24 -40.86 -38.17 -5.19
C THR A 24 -40.97 -36.72 -4.74
N SER A 25 -41.78 -36.55 -3.68
CA SER A 25 -42.38 -35.31 -3.22
C SER A 25 -41.42 -34.22 -2.77
N CYS A 26 -41.88 -32.98 -2.96
CA CYS A 26 -41.35 -31.75 -2.36
C CYS A 26 -41.27 -31.86 -0.83
N SER A 27 -40.15 -31.46 -0.24
CA SER A 27 -40.09 -31.07 1.17
C SER A 27 -38.94 -30.11 1.42
N GLN A 28 -39.25 -28.82 1.38
CA GLN A 28 -38.60 -27.72 2.13
C GLN A 28 -39.66 -26.62 2.28
N PRO A 29 -39.55 -25.66 3.22
CA PRO A 29 -38.78 -25.61 4.46
C PRO A 29 -39.67 -25.19 5.67
N THR A 30 -39.34 -25.59 6.89
CA THR A 30 -39.87 -24.92 8.09
C THR A 30 -38.78 -24.07 8.71
N VAL A 31 -38.91 -22.76 8.48
CA VAL A 31 -38.24 -21.70 9.24
C VAL A 31 -38.83 -21.73 10.66
N SER A 32 -37.99 -21.79 11.67
CA SER A 32 -38.41 -21.53 13.06
C SER A 32 -37.42 -20.59 13.71
N ALA A 33 -37.91 -19.38 13.96
CA ALA A 33 -37.41 -18.41 14.92
C ALA A 33 -38.60 -17.54 15.34
N PRO A 34 -38.58 -16.85 16.47
CA PRO A 34 -38.18 -17.27 17.82
C PRO A 34 -39.36 -17.12 18.80
N THR A 35 -39.42 -17.94 19.85
CA THR A 35 -40.36 -17.70 20.96
C THR A 35 -39.85 -16.55 21.81
N ALA A 36 -40.50 -15.39 21.70
CA ALA A 36 -40.35 -14.28 22.63
C ALA A 36 -40.98 -14.66 23.98
N ALA A 37 -40.15 -14.77 25.02
CA ALA A 37 -40.61 -14.80 26.40
C ALA A 37 -40.68 -13.37 26.92
N VAL A 38 -41.88 -12.92 27.20
CA VAL A 38 -42.20 -11.64 27.85
C VAL A 38 -42.21 -11.87 29.37
N PRO A 39 -41.46 -11.08 30.16
CA PRO A 39 -41.88 -10.80 31.53
C PRO A 39 -42.45 -9.37 31.62
N SER A 40 -43.70 -9.31 32.10
CA SER A 40 -44.43 -8.11 32.52
C SER A 40 -43.91 -7.57 33.88
N PRO A 41 -44.27 -6.33 34.25
CA PRO A 41 -43.50 -5.51 35.19
C PRO A 41 -43.90 -5.73 36.64
N VAL A 42 -42.94 -5.60 37.55
CA VAL A 42 -43.21 -5.39 38.99
C VAL A 42 -42.96 -3.92 39.29
N ALA A 43 -44.05 -3.20 39.54
CA ALA A 43 -44.04 -1.90 40.20
C ALA A 43 -43.93 -2.11 41.72
N THR A 44 -43.07 -1.35 42.41
CA THR A 44 -43.29 -0.93 43.80
C THR A 44 -42.45 0.34 44.12
N VAL A 45 -43.17 1.47 44.15
CA VAL A 45 -43.21 2.53 45.18
C VAL A 45 -41.90 3.16 45.71
N GLU A 46 -41.61 4.36 45.19
CA GLU A 46 -41.60 5.67 45.89
C GLU A 46 -41.08 5.79 47.34
N SER A 47 -40.03 6.62 47.53
CA SER A 47 -40.08 7.78 48.43
C SER A 47 -38.90 8.74 48.23
N PRO A 48 -39.14 10.07 48.15
CA PRO A 48 -38.13 11.09 48.00
C PRO A 48 -37.72 11.72 49.34
N LEU A 49 -36.69 12.60 49.29
CA LEU A 49 -36.40 13.82 50.10
C LEU A 49 -34.87 13.97 50.31
N PRO A 50 -34.32 15.18 50.53
CA PRO A 50 -34.64 16.49 49.97
C PRO A 50 -33.40 17.20 49.35
N VAL A 51 -33.67 18.29 48.64
CA VAL A 51 -32.73 19.21 47.99
C VAL A 51 -32.09 20.17 49.01
N ALA A 52 -30.79 20.46 48.86
CA ALA A 52 -30.22 21.76 49.21
C ALA A 52 -29.02 22.07 48.28
N PRO A 53 -28.93 23.29 47.71
CA PRO A 53 -27.83 23.70 46.84
C PRO A 53 -26.76 24.44 47.63
N LEU A 54 -25.48 24.22 47.32
CA LEU A 54 -24.41 25.15 47.63
C LEU A 54 -23.48 25.29 46.44
N VAL A 55 -23.57 26.47 45.85
CA VAL A 55 -22.63 27.09 44.93
C VAL A 55 -21.31 27.29 45.66
N SER A 56 -20.22 26.76 45.13
CA SER A 56 -18.87 27.26 45.42
C SER A 56 -18.13 27.42 44.10
N THR A 57 -17.99 28.69 43.70
CA THR A 57 -17.02 29.16 42.72
C THR A 57 -15.67 29.28 43.40
N GLU A 58 -14.75 28.36 43.11
CA GLU A 58 -13.33 28.53 43.40
C GLU A 58 -12.56 28.79 42.10
N GLU A 59 -11.93 29.97 42.06
CA GLU A 59 -10.96 30.40 41.06
C GLU A 59 -9.79 29.42 40.99
N VAL A 60 -9.53 28.88 39.80
CA VAL A 60 -8.29 28.16 39.50
C VAL A 60 -7.24 29.21 39.10
N PRO A 61 -6.08 29.30 39.78
CA PRO A 61 -5.06 30.29 39.46
C PRO A 61 -4.42 30.00 38.11
N THR A 62 -4.29 31.05 37.31
CA THR A 62 -3.64 31.06 36.00
C THR A 62 -2.13 30.88 36.18
N ALA A 63 -1.59 29.74 35.75
CA ALA A 63 -0.15 29.52 35.64
C ALA A 63 0.40 30.28 34.40
N PRO A 64 1.58 30.91 34.50
CA PRO A 64 2.14 31.70 33.41
C PRO A 64 2.61 30.79 32.26
N ALA A 65 2.36 31.26 31.04
CA ALA A 65 2.77 30.60 29.80
C ALA A 65 4.30 30.45 29.73
N GLU A 66 4.78 29.21 29.83
CA GLU A 66 6.13 28.86 29.42
C GLU A 66 6.19 28.84 27.89
N ASN A 67 6.97 29.75 27.33
CA ASN A 67 7.39 29.78 25.93
C ASN A 67 8.13 28.47 25.58
N SER A 68 7.40 27.48 25.08
CA SER A 68 8.01 26.32 24.42
C SER A 68 8.52 26.72 23.04
N PRO A 69 9.78 26.41 22.70
CA PRO A 69 10.35 26.79 21.41
C PRO A 69 9.58 26.11 20.27
N SER A 70 9.21 26.93 19.28
CA SER A 70 8.61 26.55 18.02
C SER A 70 9.30 25.33 17.42
N SER A 71 8.61 24.17 17.46
CA SER A 71 8.96 23.01 16.64
C SER A 71 9.18 23.46 15.21
N ALA A 72 10.34 23.13 14.66
CA ALA A 72 10.67 23.34 13.25
C ALA A 72 9.51 22.82 12.40
N VAL A 73 8.89 23.73 11.64
CA VAL A 73 7.76 23.44 10.78
C VAL A 73 8.23 22.43 9.74
N ALA A 74 7.80 21.18 9.86
CA ALA A 74 7.95 20.20 8.79
C ALA A 74 7.35 20.82 7.52
N PRO A 75 7.99 20.67 6.34
CA PRO A 75 7.47 21.26 5.11
C PRO A 75 6.00 20.85 4.95
N ALA A 76 5.13 21.85 4.78
CA ALA A 76 3.69 21.63 4.66
C ALA A 76 3.43 20.54 3.61
N ALA A 77 2.71 19.48 4.01
CA ALA A 77 2.41 18.38 3.12
C ALA A 77 1.68 18.92 1.88
N LYS A 78 2.23 18.66 0.69
CA LYS A 78 1.62 19.11 -0.57
C LYS A 78 0.24 18.45 -0.72
N SER A 79 -0.74 19.20 -1.20
CA SER A 79 -2.04 18.64 -1.53
C SER A 79 -1.87 17.53 -2.58
N ALA A 80 -2.67 16.47 -2.45
CA ALA A 80 -2.65 15.35 -3.37
C ALA A 80 -2.97 15.80 -4.80
N LEU A 81 -3.84 16.80 -4.94
CA LEU A 81 -4.19 17.39 -6.24
C LEU A 81 -2.96 18.03 -6.92
N ALA A 82 -2.16 18.80 -6.16
CA ALA A 82 -0.94 19.40 -6.70
C ALA A 82 0.10 18.34 -7.06
N VAL A 83 0.22 17.26 -6.27
CA VAL A 83 1.14 16.16 -6.59
C VAL A 83 0.68 15.38 -7.84
N LEU A 84 -0.62 15.12 -7.97
CA LEU A 84 -1.24 14.43 -9.11
C LEU A 84 -0.87 15.12 -10.44
N GLN A 85 -0.94 16.45 -10.49
CA GLN A 85 -0.56 17.25 -11.66
C GLN A 85 0.91 17.10 -12.07
N THR A 86 1.78 16.65 -11.16
CA THR A 86 3.20 16.38 -11.47
C THR A 86 3.47 14.95 -11.93
N LEU A 87 2.48 14.05 -11.85
CA LEU A 87 2.65 12.67 -12.29
C LEU A 87 2.59 12.62 -13.81
N ARG A 88 3.51 11.88 -14.41
CA ARG A 88 3.46 11.61 -15.84
C ARG A 88 2.18 10.83 -16.15
N VAL A 89 1.47 11.23 -17.20
CA VAL A 89 0.32 10.50 -17.76
C VAL A 89 0.81 9.72 -18.98
N ALA A 90 0.56 8.41 -19.02
CA ALA A 90 0.90 7.56 -20.16
C ALA A 90 -0.04 6.35 -20.26
N GLY A 91 -0.09 5.72 -21.44
CA GLY A 91 -0.85 4.48 -21.63
C GLY A 91 -0.34 3.34 -20.74
N ARG A 92 -1.22 2.39 -20.39
CA ARG A 92 -0.85 1.22 -19.58
C ARG A 92 0.12 0.34 -20.35
N GLY A 93 1.29 0.06 -19.78
CA GLY A 93 2.27 -0.84 -20.37
C GLY A 93 1.81 -2.31 -20.36
N PRO A 94 2.49 -3.21 -21.09
CA PRO A 94 2.12 -4.62 -21.14
C PRO A 94 2.47 -5.36 -19.84
N LYS A 95 1.71 -6.41 -19.52
CA LYS A 95 1.96 -7.33 -18.40
C LYS A 95 3.03 -8.40 -18.73
N THR A 96 3.57 -8.42 -19.95
CA THR A 96 4.61 -9.37 -20.36
C THR A 96 5.81 -9.37 -19.41
N GLY A 97 6.25 -10.57 -19.02
CA GLY A 97 7.37 -10.77 -18.09
C GLY A 97 7.04 -10.52 -16.61
N TYR A 98 5.82 -10.10 -16.29
CA TYR A 98 5.41 -9.92 -14.90
C TYR A 98 5.22 -11.28 -14.21
N SER A 99 5.86 -11.42 -13.05
CA SER A 99 5.50 -12.40 -12.03
C SER A 99 5.72 -11.77 -10.67
N ARG A 100 5.06 -12.27 -9.61
CA ARG A 100 5.27 -11.75 -8.24
C ARG A 100 6.72 -11.94 -7.78
N ALA A 101 7.40 -12.99 -8.24
CA ALA A 101 8.82 -13.22 -7.96
C ALA A 101 9.75 -12.10 -8.48
N GLN A 102 9.31 -11.31 -9.46
CA GLN A 102 10.04 -10.12 -9.90
C GLN A 102 10.15 -9.05 -8.79
N PHE A 103 9.33 -9.13 -7.75
CA PHE A 103 9.36 -8.26 -6.58
C PHE A 103 10.04 -8.91 -5.36
N GLY A 104 10.72 -10.04 -5.57
CA GLY A 104 11.45 -10.78 -4.54
C GLY A 104 10.58 -11.69 -3.69
N GLN A 105 11.15 -12.13 -2.58
CA GLN A 105 10.44 -12.95 -1.61
C GLN A 105 9.26 -12.15 -1.03
N ALA A 106 8.10 -12.82 -0.94
CA ALA A 106 6.95 -12.23 -0.29
C ALA A 106 7.27 -11.92 1.18
N TRP A 107 6.96 -10.70 1.60
CA TRP A 107 7.13 -10.24 2.98
C TRP A 107 8.57 -10.31 3.47
N ALA A 108 9.54 -9.99 2.61
CA ALA A 108 10.95 -9.95 3.02
C ALA A 108 11.15 -9.01 4.22
N ASP A 109 11.94 -9.42 5.20
CA ASP A 109 12.41 -8.55 6.28
C ASP A 109 13.48 -7.60 5.71
N VAL A 110 13.01 -6.47 5.19
CA VAL A 110 13.85 -5.49 4.46
C VAL A 110 14.56 -4.51 5.40
N ASP A 111 14.05 -4.32 6.62
CA ASP A 111 14.65 -3.47 7.64
C ASP A 111 15.53 -4.25 8.64
N ARG A 112 15.50 -5.59 8.56
CA ARG A 112 16.27 -6.54 9.37
C ARG A 112 15.94 -6.44 10.86
N ASN A 113 14.67 -6.17 11.16
CA ASN A 113 14.18 -6.09 12.53
C ASN A 113 13.86 -7.48 13.13
N GLY A 114 13.89 -8.55 12.32
CA GLY A 114 13.62 -9.93 12.73
C GLY A 114 12.16 -10.36 12.53
N CYS A 115 11.28 -9.45 12.15
CA CYS A 115 9.90 -9.70 11.77
C CYS A 115 9.77 -9.66 10.24
N ASP A 116 8.88 -10.49 9.68
CA ASP A 116 8.57 -10.37 8.27
C ASP A 116 7.69 -9.13 8.03
N THR A 117 7.75 -8.55 6.83
CA THR A 117 7.02 -7.32 6.54
C THR A 117 5.50 -7.49 6.74
N ARG A 118 4.94 -8.70 6.56
CA ARG A 118 3.50 -8.91 6.78
C ARG A 118 3.18 -8.70 8.26
N ASP A 119 3.99 -9.26 9.13
CA ASP A 119 3.85 -9.12 10.57
C ASP A 119 4.09 -7.68 11.04
N ASP A 120 5.00 -6.93 10.41
CA ASP A 120 5.13 -5.48 10.66
C ASP A 120 3.85 -4.71 10.33
N ILE A 121 3.22 -5.00 9.18
CA ILE A 121 1.99 -4.32 8.77
C ILE A 121 0.81 -4.74 9.65
N LEU A 122 0.70 -6.02 10.01
CA LEU A 122 -0.32 -6.48 10.96
C LEU A 122 -0.13 -5.83 12.33
N ASN A 123 1.12 -5.72 12.79
CA ASN A 123 1.42 -5.05 14.05
C ASN A 123 1.09 -3.55 13.99
N ARG A 124 1.35 -2.88 12.87
CA ARG A 124 0.99 -1.48 12.66
C ARG A 124 -0.53 -1.25 12.64
N ASP A 125 -1.26 -2.07 11.89
CA ASP A 125 -2.66 -1.78 11.52
C ASP A 125 -3.69 -2.38 12.48
N LEU A 126 -3.36 -3.46 13.18
CA LEU A 126 -4.30 -4.11 14.10
C LEU A 126 -4.29 -3.47 15.48
N ARG A 127 -5.45 -3.48 16.13
CA ARG A 127 -5.62 -3.17 17.56
C ARG A 127 -5.85 -4.45 18.36
N SER A 128 -5.68 -4.40 19.69
CA SER A 128 -5.95 -5.54 20.59
C SER A 128 -5.28 -6.84 20.10
N LYS A 129 -3.98 -6.73 19.78
CA LYS A 129 -3.20 -7.78 19.13
C LYS A 129 -2.76 -8.83 20.15
N THR A 130 -2.65 -10.07 19.70
CA THR A 130 -1.93 -11.14 20.40
C THR A 130 -0.79 -11.63 19.53
N PHE A 131 0.29 -12.07 20.18
CA PHE A 131 1.49 -12.55 19.51
C PHE A 131 1.75 -14.01 19.84
N ARG A 132 2.47 -14.70 18.97
CA ARG A 132 2.98 -16.03 19.25
C ARG A 132 4.08 -15.93 20.31
N ALA A 133 3.98 -16.73 21.37
CA ALA A 133 5.01 -16.82 22.39
C ALA A 133 6.37 -17.22 21.78
N GLY A 134 7.45 -16.68 22.33
CA GLY A 134 8.82 -16.95 21.86
C GLY A 134 9.22 -16.25 20.56
N THR A 135 8.40 -15.35 20.01
CA THR A 135 8.71 -14.61 18.77
C THR A 135 9.12 -13.16 19.00
N GLY A 136 9.36 -12.75 20.25
CA GLY A 136 9.74 -11.37 20.57
C GLY A 136 8.70 -10.31 20.21
N GLY A 137 7.43 -10.70 20.00
CA GLY A 137 6.39 -9.78 19.55
C GLY A 137 6.32 -9.60 18.03
N CYS A 138 7.00 -10.43 17.23
CA CYS A 138 6.89 -10.37 15.77
C CYS A 138 5.59 -11.01 15.26
N VAL A 139 5.34 -12.28 15.58
CA VAL A 139 4.29 -13.02 14.88
C VAL A 139 2.92 -12.73 15.48
N VAL A 140 2.15 -11.87 14.83
CA VAL A 140 0.77 -11.54 15.21
C VAL A 140 -0.14 -12.75 14.95
N THR A 141 -0.77 -13.27 15.99
CA THR A 141 -1.69 -14.42 15.89
C THR A 141 -3.15 -13.99 15.79
N SER A 142 -3.49 -12.83 16.35
CA SER A 142 -4.82 -12.26 16.23
C SER A 142 -4.81 -10.75 16.48
N GLY A 143 -5.81 -10.04 16.00
CA GLY A 143 -6.08 -8.63 16.34
C GLY A 143 -7.44 -8.17 15.80
N ASN A 144 -7.78 -6.91 15.99
CA ASN A 144 -8.97 -6.27 15.41
C ASN A 144 -8.53 -5.23 14.39
N LEU A 145 -8.94 -5.40 13.15
CA LEU A 145 -8.70 -4.46 12.07
C LEU A 145 -9.89 -3.51 11.97
N ALA A 146 -9.67 -2.22 12.18
CA ALA A 146 -10.62 -1.21 11.71
C ALA A 146 -10.42 -1.06 10.20
N ASP A 147 -11.12 -1.86 9.40
CA ASP A 147 -10.82 -2.05 7.98
C ASP A 147 -11.18 -0.79 7.18
N PRO A 148 -10.20 -0.15 6.53
CA PRO A 148 -10.46 1.07 5.78
C PRO A 148 -11.32 0.82 4.54
N TYR A 149 -11.30 -0.39 3.98
CA TYR A 149 -11.97 -0.67 2.71
C TYR A 149 -13.48 -0.92 2.85
N THR A 150 -13.92 -1.57 3.92
CA THR A 150 -15.33 -1.80 4.23
C THR A 150 -15.89 -0.78 5.22
N GLY A 151 -15.04 -0.12 6.02
CA GLY A 151 -15.46 0.75 7.12
C GLY A 151 -15.98 -0.01 8.34
N THR A 152 -15.79 -1.34 8.37
CA THR A 152 -16.22 -2.22 9.47
C THR A 152 -15.02 -2.74 10.26
N THR A 153 -15.26 -3.36 11.41
CA THR A 153 -14.19 -4.05 12.16
C THR A 153 -14.12 -5.51 11.77
N VAL A 154 -12.95 -5.97 11.33
CA VAL A 154 -12.67 -7.37 10.98
C VAL A 154 -11.77 -7.99 12.04
N ARG A 155 -12.20 -9.10 12.62
CA ARG A 155 -11.37 -9.88 13.55
C ARG A 155 -10.32 -10.65 12.76
N TYR A 156 -9.05 -10.25 12.88
CA TYR A 156 -7.94 -11.03 12.34
C TYR A 156 -7.67 -12.22 13.25
N ILE A 157 -7.64 -13.41 12.65
CA ILE A 157 -7.08 -14.64 13.22
C ILE A 157 -6.14 -15.20 12.17
N ARG A 158 -4.90 -15.49 12.55
CA ARG A 158 -3.92 -16.06 11.63
C ARG A 158 -4.44 -17.37 11.05
N GLY A 159 -4.37 -17.51 9.72
CA GLY A 159 -4.85 -18.67 8.97
C GLY A 159 -6.30 -18.57 8.47
N ALA A 160 -7.14 -17.72 9.07
CA ALA A 160 -8.56 -17.62 8.70
C ALA A 160 -8.82 -16.92 7.34
N SER A 161 -7.79 -16.38 6.68
CA SER A 161 -7.87 -15.72 5.36
C SER A 161 -8.90 -14.58 5.25
N VAL A 162 -9.20 -13.92 6.36
CA VAL A 162 -10.15 -12.78 6.46
C VAL A 162 -9.49 -11.42 6.31
N VAL A 163 -8.17 -11.33 6.54
CA VAL A 163 -7.38 -10.11 6.36
C VAL A 163 -6.19 -10.42 5.47
N ASP A 164 -6.06 -9.65 4.40
CA ASP A 164 -4.92 -9.65 3.50
C ASP A 164 -4.09 -8.38 3.69
N ILE A 165 -2.82 -8.43 3.29
CA ILE A 165 -1.98 -7.23 3.16
C ILE A 165 -2.04 -6.82 1.69
N ASP A 166 -2.68 -5.69 1.41
CA ASP A 166 -2.81 -5.13 0.06
C ASP A 166 -1.61 -4.27 -0.28
N HIS A 167 -1.15 -4.41 -1.53
CA HIS A 167 -0.35 -3.39 -2.20
C HIS A 167 -1.32 -2.36 -2.79
N VAL A 168 -1.49 -1.22 -2.10
CA VAL A 168 -2.48 -0.18 -2.45
C VAL A 168 -2.38 0.19 -3.94
N VAL A 169 -1.17 0.41 -4.46
CA VAL A 169 -0.86 0.24 -5.89
C VAL A 169 -0.43 -1.22 -6.12
N ALA A 170 -1.25 -2.02 -6.82
CA ALA A 170 -0.98 -3.44 -7.01
C ALA A 170 0.38 -3.70 -7.71
N LEU A 171 1.07 -4.79 -7.37
CA LEU A 171 2.37 -5.13 -7.98
C LEU A 171 2.31 -5.20 -9.53
N SER A 172 1.21 -5.73 -10.08
CA SER A 172 1.03 -5.78 -11.54
C SER A 172 0.72 -4.41 -12.15
N ASN A 173 0.01 -3.54 -11.43
CA ASN A 173 -0.18 -2.15 -11.85
C ASN A 173 1.18 -1.45 -11.90
N ALA A 174 1.95 -1.52 -10.82
CA ALA A 174 3.28 -0.94 -10.74
C ALA A 174 4.19 -1.42 -11.88
N TRP A 175 4.19 -2.72 -12.20
CA TRP A 175 4.92 -3.27 -13.35
C TRP A 175 4.57 -2.56 -14.66
N GLN A 176 3.27 -2.45 -14.93
CA GLN A 176 2.72 -1.83 -16.15
C GLN A 176 2.86 -0.31 -16.16
N THR A 177 3.13 0.33 -15.02
CA THR A 177 3.25 1.79 -14.89
C THR A 177 4.64 2.28 -14.48
N GLY A 178 5.67 1.42 -14.60
CA GLY A 178 7.08 1.84 -14.49
C GLY A 178 8.02 0.82 -13.84
N ALA A 179 7.54 -0.07 -13.01
CA ALA A 179 8.40 -0.97 -12.23
C ALA A 179 9.14 -2.04 -13.05
N ARG A 180 8.69 -2.29 -14.28
CA ARG A 180 9.38 -3.18 -15.23
C ARG A 180 10.83 -2.74 -15.50
N SER A 181 11.12 -1.44 -15.53
CA SER A 181 12.47 -0.92 -15.80
C SER A 181 13.32 -0.73 -14.54
N TRP A 182 12.78 -1.01 -13.35
CA TRP A 182 13.51 -0.82 -12.11
C TRP A 182 14.58 -1.88 -11.89
N THR A 183 15.57 -1.55 -11.07
CA THR A 183 16.44 -2.57 -10.49
C THR A 183 15.63 -3.52 -9.61
N PHE A 184 16.11 -4.74 -9.44
CA PHE A 184 15.44 -5.73 -8.59
C PHE A 184 15.31 -5.26 -7.13
N GLY A 185 16.37 -4.65 -6.59
CA GLY A 185 16.35 -4.06 -5.24
C GLY A 185 15.27 -3.00 -5.04
N LYS A 186 15.00 -2.16 -6.05
CA LYS A 186 13.89 -1.19 -5.97
C LYS A 186 12.52 -1.87 -5.98
N ARG A 187 12.34 -2.95 -6.74
CA ARG A 187 11.09 -3.73 -6.74
C ARG A 187 10.84 -4.40 -5.38
N ILE A 188 11.88 -4.94 -4.75
CA ILE A 188 11.76 -5.51 -3.39
C ILE A 188 11.39 -4.42 -2.38
N ALA A 189 12.09 -3.28 -2.43
CA ALA A 189 11.81 -2.17 -1.53
C ALA A 189 10.36 -1.68 -1.69
N TYR A 190 9.87 -1.56 -2.93
CA TYR A 190 8.47 -1.23 -3.22
C TYR A 190 7.48 -2.25 -2.64
N ALA A 191 7.75 -3.54 -2.82
CA ALA A 191 6.83 -4.58 -2.37
C ALA A 191 6.75 -4.73 -0.85
N ASN A 192 7.70 -4.15 -0.12
CA ASN A 192 7.78 -4.23 1.34
C ASN A 192 7.68 -2.85 2.02
N ASP A 193 7.36 -1.78 1.29
CA ASP A 193 7.24 -0.44 1.87
C ASP A 193 5.90 -0.25 2.62
N PRO A 194 5.92 0.14 3.90
CA PRO A 194 4.70 0.45 4.65
C PRO A 194 3.79 1.49 3.99
N LEU A 195 4.31 2.40 3.17
CA LEU A 195 3.49 3.34 2.39
C LEU A 195 2.65 2.60 1.34
N VAL A 196 3.19 1.56 0.73
CA VAL A 196 2.52 0.73 -0.29
C VAL A 196 1.58 -0.29 0.36
N LEU A 197 1.89 -0.75 1.57
CA LEU A 197 1.20 -1.87 2.22
C LEU A 197 0.11 -1.47 3.24
N LEU A 198 -1.03 -2.15 3.21
CA LEU A 198 -2.14 -1.92 4.13
C LEU A 198 -2.86 -3.23 4.48
N ALA A 199 -3.11 -3.49 5.76
CA ALA A 199 -4.00 -4.58 6.16
C ALA A 199 -5.46 -4.22 5.85
N VAL A 200 -6.16 -5.11 5.14
CA VAL A 200 -7.53 -4.88 4.65
C VAL A 200 -8.36 -6.16 4.66
N ASP A 201 -9.69 -6.01 4.58
CA ASP A 201 -10.61 -7.12 4.31
C ASP A 201 -10.20 -7.90 3.04
N SER A 202 -10.14 -9.23 3.15
CA SER A 202 -9.63 -10.08 2.08
C SER A 202 -10.54 -10.13 0.86
N THR A 203 -11.87 -10.04 1.03
CA THR A 203 -12.82 -10.02 -0.09
C THR A 203 -12.63 -8.74 -0.91
N GLN A 204 -12.56 -7.58 -0.25
CA GLN A 204 -12.31 -6.30 -0.94
C GLN A 204 -10.97 -6.30 -1.70
N ASN A 205 -9.91 -6.81 -1.07
CA ASN A 205 -8.60 -6.90 -1.72
C ASN A 205 -8.60 -7.80 -2.96
N ARG A 206 -9.28 -8.96 -2.88
CA ARG A 206 -9.39 -9.89 -4.01
C ARG A 206 -10.26 -9.33 -5.13
N GLN A 207 -11.31 -8.58 -4.79
CA GLN A 207 -12.14 -7.87 -5.75
C GLN A 207 -11.34 -6.77 -6.48
N LYS A 208 -10.48 -6.04 -5.77
CA LYS A 208 -9.57 -5.04 -6.34
C LYS A 208 -8.65 -5.64 -7.40
N GLY A 209 -8.02 -6.78 -7.09
CA GLY A 209 -7.06 -7.43 -7.98
C GLY A 209 -5.94 -6.47 -8.43
N ASP A 210 -5.74 -6.36 -9.74
CA ASP A 210 -4.75 -5.47 -10.36
C ASP A 210 -5.34 -4.10 -10.79
N GLY A 211 -6.55 -3.78 -10.32
CA GLY A 211 -7.27 -2.55 -10.62
C GLY A 211 -6.52 -1.31 -10.13
N ASP A 212 -6.60 -0.25 -10.92
CA ASP A 212 -6.21 1.11 -10.51
C ASP A 212 -7.42 1.89 -9.99
N ALA A 213 -7.18 3.13 -9.55
CA ALA A 213 -8.20 4.01 -8.97
C ALA A 213 -9.31 4.45 -9.95
N ALA A 214 -9.21 4.15 -11.25
CA ALA A 214 -10.32 4.33 -12.19
C ALA A 214 -11.25 3.10 -12.24
N THR A 215 -10.67 1.92 -12.09
CA THR A 215 -11.39 0.63 -12.23
C THR A 215 -11.95 0.10 -10.92
N TRP A 216 -11.38 0.49 -9.77
CA TRP A 216 -11.82 0.02 -8.47
C TRP A 216 -11.57 1.07 -7.40
N LEU A 217 -12.55 1.22 -6.49
CA LEU A 217 -12.44 2.00 -5.27
C LEU A 217 -12.99 1.18 -4.10
N PRO A 218 -12.51 1.43 -2.87
CA PRO A 218 -13.03 0.71 -1.70
C PRO A 218 -14.53 0.95 -1.49
N ALA A 219 -15.25 -0.06 -0.99
CA ALA A 219 -16.68 0.06 -0.70
C ALA A 219 -17.00 1.21 0.29
N ASN A 220 -16.09 1.48 1.23
CA ASN A 220 -16.18 2.60 2.15
C ASN A 220 -15.83 3.93 1.47
N ARG A 221 -16.88 4.65 1.06
CA ARG A 221 -16.76 5.98 0.42
C ARG A 221 -16.04 7.01 1.27
N ARG A 222 -16.13 6.92 2.60
CA ARG A 222 -15.45 7.86 3.51
C ARG A 222 -13.92 7.76 3.41
N TYR A 223 -13.39 6.64 2.90
CA TYR A 223 -11.96 6.41 2.76
C TYR A 223 -11.40 6.84 1.39
N TRP A 224 -12.22 7.28 0.44
CA TRP A 224 -11.79 7.55 -0.94
C TRP A 224 -10.70 8.63 -1.04
N CYS A 225 -10.82 9.71 -0.27
CA CYS A 225 -9.81 10.78 -0.27
C CYS A 225 -8.46 10.27 0.25
N THR A 226 -8.46 9.57 1.38
CA THR A 226 -7.25 8.95 1.94
C THR A 226 -6.65 7.94 0.97
N TYR A 227 -7.48 7.13 0.32
CA TYR A 227 -7.06 6.19 -0.71
C TYR A 227 -6.38 6.92 -1.90
N ALA A 228 -7.01 7.96 -2.45
CA ALA A 228 -6.46 8.75 -3.54
C ALA A 228 -5.12 9.43 -3.16
N GLY A 229 -5.07 10.07 -2.00
CA GLY A 229 -3.85 10.69 -1.48
C GLY A 229 -2.71 9.68 -1.30
N ARG A 230 -3.03 8.45 -0.88
CA ARG A 230 -2.06 7.35 -0.75
C ARG A 230 -1.60 6.82 -2.10
N GLN A 231 -2.50 6.59 -3.05
CA GLN A 231 -2.16 6.19 -4.42
C GLN A 231 -1.17 7.18 -5.06
N ILE A 232 -1.48 8.47 -4.97
CA ILE A 232 -0.64 9.55 -5.51
C ILE A 232 0.71 9.60 -4.80
N GLY A 233 0.73 9.48 -3.47
CA GLY A 233 1.95 9.43 -2.67
C GLY A 233 2.88 8.29 -3.09
N VAL A 234 2.34 7.07 -3.22
CA VAL A 234 3.10 5.89 -3.69
C VAL A 234 3.64 6.12 -5.10
N LYS A 235 2.79 6.56 -6.03
CA LYS A 235 3.23 6.78 -7.42
C LYS A 235 4.30 7.85 -7.51
N LYS A 236 4.18 8.92 -6.73
CA LYS A 236 5.20 9.97 -6.64
C LYS A 236 6.51 9.44 -6.07
N LYS A 237 6.47 8.75 -4.93
CA LYS A 237 7.65 8.20 -4.24
C LYS A 237 8.45 7.30 -5.18
N TYR A 238 7.77 6.44 -5.94
CA TYR A 238 8.45 5.44 -6.76
C TYR A 238 8.66 5.83 -8.22
N GLY A 239 8.10 6.96 -8.67
CA GLY A 239 8.17 7.40 -10.05
C GLY A 239 7.31 6.55 -11.00
N LEU A 240 6.17 6.07 -10.50
CA LEU A 240 5.16 5.41 -11.33
C LEU A 240 4.32 6.47 -12.04
N TYR A 241 3.93 6.20 -13.29
CA TYR A 241 2.97 7.02 -13.99
C TYR A 241 1.53 6.58 -13.72
N VAL A 242 0.59 7.42 -14.12
CA VAL A 242 -0.86 7.14 -14.13
C VAL A 242 -1.35 6.99 -15.56
N THR A 243 -2.41 6.21 -15.75
CA THR A 243 -3.17 6.27 -17.02
C THR A 243 -4.03 7.53 -17.04
N ALA A 244 -4.51 7.94 -18.22
CA ALA A 244 -5.43 9.08 -18.32
C ALA A 244 -6.69 8.85 -17.48
N ALA A 245 -7.32 7.67 -17.60
CA ALA A 245 -8.50 7.31 -16.82
C ALA A 245 -8.22 7.32 -15.30
N GLU A 246 -7.07 6.79 -14.87
CA GLU A 246 -6.68 6.82 -13.45
C GLU A 246 -6.44 8.23 -12.94
N HIS A 247 -5.78 9.07 -13.74
CA HIS A 247 -5.57 10.48 -13.41
C HIS A 247 -6.93 11.19 -13.21
N ASP A 248 -7.86 11.00 -14.14
CA ASP A 248 -9.18 11.63 -14.09
C ASP A 248 -10.00 11.10 -12.90
N GLY A 249 -9.98 9.80 -12.63
CA GLY A 249 -10.64 9.21 -11.47
C GLY A 249 -10.11 9.77 -10.14
N LEU A 250 -8.78 9.87 -10.00
CA LEU A 250 -8.15 10.49 -8.83
C LEU A 250 -8.50 11.98 -8.72
N TYR A 251 -8.49 12.70 -9.83
CA TYR A 251 -8.85 14.12 -9.87
C TYR A 251 -10.30 14.35 -9.40
N GLN A 252 -11.26 13.57 -9.89
CA GLN A 252 -12.67 13.67 -9.51
C GLN A 252 -12.89 13.40 -8.01
N ILE A 253 -12.21 12.41 -7.44
CA ILE A 253 -12.27 12.15 -5.99
C ILE A 253 -11.76 13.38 -5.23
N LEU A 254 -10.61 13.92 -5.63
CA LEU A 254 -9.96 15.03 -4.93
C LEU A 254 -10.70 16.36 -5.04
N GLN A 255 -11.57 16.55 -6.04
CA GLN A 255 -12.48 17.70 -6.07
C GLN A 255 -13.42 17.75 -4.85
N THR A 256 -13.77 16.60 -4.29
CA THR A 256 -14.61 16.52 -3.07
C THR A 256 -13.81 16.75 -1.78
N CYS A 257 -12.48 16.77 -1.86
CA CYS A 257 -11.57 16.91 -0.71
C CYS A 257 -10.26 17.60 -1.13
N PRO A 258 -10.29 18.88 -1.51
CA PRO A 258 -9.15 19.60 -2.10
C PRO A 258 -7.94 19.72 -1.14
N ASN A 259 -8.18 19.64 0.17
CA ASN A 259 -7.15 19.73 1.20
C ASN A 259 -6.52 18.37 1.56
N GLN A 260 -6.93 17.28 0.91
CA GLN A 260 -6.34 15.96 1.13
C GLN A 260 -4.85 16.01 0.77
N ALA A 261 -3.98 15.67 1.71
CA ALA A 261 -2.54 15.57 1.47
C ALA A 261 -2.21 14.29 0.70
N ALA A 262 -1.17 14.35 -0.15
CA ALA A 262 -0.52 13.14 -0.64
C ALA A 262 0.19 12.45 0.53
N ALA A 263 0.11 11.12 0.60
CA ALA A 263 0.87 10.38 1.61
C ALA A 263 2.38 10.56 1.36
N SER A 264 3.11 11.03 2.36
CA SER A 264 4.55 11.29 2.27
C SER A 264 5.36 10.05 2.65
N GLY A 265 6.47 9.82 1.95
CA GLY A 265 7.42 8.77 2.30
C GLY A 265 8.83 9.03 1.78
N GLY A 266 9.16 10.29 1.47
CA GLY A 266 10.45 10.66 0.86
C GLY A 266 10.59 10.19 -0.59
N GLY A 267 11.85 10.03 -1.03
CA GLY A 267 12.19 9.47 -2.33
C GLY A 267 12.05 7.94 -2.38
N PRO A 268 12.28 7.33 -3.55
CA PRO A 268 12.22 5.88 -3.70
C PRO A 268 13.25 5.19 -2.80
N THR A 269 12.85 4.09 -2.16
CA THR A 269 13.74 3.24 -1.37
C THR A 269 14.34 2.13 -2.23
N TYR A 270 15.49 1.63 -1.80
CA TYR A 270 16.26 0.58 -2.46
C TYR A 270 16.83 -0.37 -1.41
N VAL A 271 16.85 -1.66 -1.72
CA VAL A 271 17.54 -2.67 -0.89
C VAL A 271 18.61 -3.40 -1.70
N SER A 272 19.69 -3.80 -1.01
CA SER A 272 20.83 -4.53 -1.57
C SER A 272 20.89 -5.96 -1.01
N GLY A 273 21.65 -6.84 -1.66
CA GLY A 273 21.87 -8.21 -1.19
C GLY A 273 20.82 -9.22 -1.64
N PHE A 274 20.00 -8.88 -2.64
CA PHE A 274 18.99 -9.77 -3.21
C PHE A 274 19.30 -10.06 -4.68
N THR A 275 19.24 -11.34 -5.05
CA THR A 275 19.52 -11.81 -6.42
C THR A 275 18.23 -11.94 -7.20
N ALA A 276 18.19 -11.35 -8.41
CA ALA A 276 17.03 -11.42 -9.29
C ALA A 276 16.78 -12.86 -9.78
N PRO A 277 15.52 -13.25 -10.04
CA PRO A 277 15.22 -14.51 -10.69
C PRO A 277 15.91 -14.64 -12.06
N ALA A 278 16.34 -15.85 -12.42
CA ALA A 278 16.86 -16.14 -13.75
C ALA A 278 15.81 -15.74 -14.82
N GLY A 279 16.20 -14.91 -15.78
CA GLY A 279 15.30 -14.35 -16.80
C GLY A 279 14.80 -12.91 -16.54
N SER A 280 15.18 -12.29 -15.42
CA SER A 280 14.99 -10.84 -15.21
C SER A 280 16.03 -10.03 -16.01
N SER A 281 15.89 -10.01 -17.33
CA SER A 281 16.70 -9.14 -18.19
C SER A 281 16.32 -7.68 -17.92
N SER A 282 17.10 -6.97 -17.10
CA SER A 282 17.11 -5.51 -17.14
C SER A 282 17.86 -5.12 -18.41
N SER A 283 17.12 -4.91 -19.50
CA SER A 283 17.70 -4.34 -20.71
C SER A 283 18.08 -2.90 -20.45
N SER A 284 19.34 -2.66 -20.11
CA SER A 284 19.99 -1.37 -20.35
C SER A 284 20.64 -1.44 -21.74
N SER A 285 19.93 -0.99 -22.76
CA SER A 285 20.47 -0.63 -24.07
C SER A 285 20.14 0.86 -24.24
N GLY A 286 21.03 1.80 -24.54
CA GLY A 286 22.46 1.83 -24.83
C GLY A 286 22.69 3.10 -25.67
N SER A 287 23.74 3.88 -25.43
CA SER A 287 24.32 4.74 -26.48
C SER A 287 25.72 5.21 -26.10
N SER A 288 26.68 4.85 -26.94
CA SER A 288 28.00 5.48 -27.05
C SER A 288 27.85 6.94 -27.45
N GLY A 289 28.69 7.82 -26.89
CA GLY A 289 28.74 9.24 -27.26
C GLY A 289 29.31 10.14 -26.18
N SER A 290 30.65 10.16 -26.08
CA SER A 290 31.55 11.22 -25.60
C SER A 290 31.02 12.34 -24.67
N SER A 291 31.68 12.41 -23.50
CA SER A 291 32.11 13.63 -22.79
C SER A 291 31.05 14.59 -22.23
N SER A 292 30.81 14.51 -20.92
CA SER A 292 31.33 15.45 -19.90
C SER A 292 30.41 15.56 -18.66
N LYS A 293 31.05 15.38 -17.50
CA LYS A 293 30.64 15.59 -16.09
C LYS A 293 29.27 16.28 -15.84
N SER A 294 28.42 15.64 -15.02
CA SER A 294 28.26 15.97 -13.59
C SER A 294 27.03 15.27 -12.98
N GLY A 295 27.21 14.54 -11.86
CA GLY A 295 26.18 14.42 -10.82
C GLY A 295 25.52 13.06 -10.57
N SER A 296 25.95 12.41 -9.48
CA SER A 296 25.21 11.47 -8.61
C SER A 296 25.13 9.97 -8.94
N GLY A 297 26.12 9.40 -9.61
CA GLY A 297 26.38 7.96 -9.55
C GLY A 297 27.69 7.74 -8.80
N LEU A 298 27.70 6.83 -7.81
CA LEU A 298 28.97 6.34 -7.28
C LEU A 298 29.68 5.57 -8.40
N ASP A 299 31.00 5.71 -8.50
CA ASP A 299 31.78 4.91 -9.45
C ASP A 299 31.68 3.41 -9.09
N PRO A 300 31.81 2.49 -10.07
CA PRO A 300 31.83 1.06 -9.78
C PRO A 300 32.95 0.73 -8.78
N ARG A 301 32.64 -0.07 -7.75
CA ARG A 301 33.64 -0.46 -6.75
C ARG A 301 34.53 -1.59 -7.26
N PHE A 302 35.80 -1.31 -7.45
CA PHE A 302 36.83 -2.29 -7.83
C PHE A 302 37.55 -2.85 -6.58
N GLY A 303 38.10 -4.06 -6.69
CA GLY A 303 38.82 -4.70 -5.58
C GLY A 303 40.13 -4.02 -5.18
N THR A 304 40.75 -3.25 -6.08
CA THR A 304 42.00 -2.52 -5.83
C THR A 304 42.03 -1.21 -6.61
N CYS A 305 42.85 -0.24 -6.19
CA CYS A 305 43.08 0.98 -6.97
C CYS A 305 43.63 0.70 -8.38
N ALA A 306 44.48 -0.33 -8.52
CA ALA A 306 44.99 -0.72 -9.83
C ALA A 306 43.87 -1.12 -10.81
N ALA A 307 42.85 -1.85 -10.33
CA ALA A 307 41.69 -2.22 -11.14
C ALA A 307 40.78 -1.02 -11.45
N ALA A 308 40.62 -0.09 -10.49
CA ALA A 308 39.89 1.16 -10.71
C ALA A 308 40.57 2.01 -11.81
N LYS A 309 41.88 2.22 -11.70
CA LYS A 309 42.68 2.95 -12.70
C LYS A 309 42.67 2.29 -14.07
N ALA A 310 42.80 0.95 -14.13
CA ALA A 310 42.72 0.21 -15.38
C ALA A 310 41.35 0.35 -16.08
N ALA A 311 40.29 0.59 -15.29
CA ALA A 311 38.95 0.87 -15.79
C ALA A 311 38.66 2.37 -16.00
N GLY A 312 39.66 3.24 -15.79
CA GLY A 312 39.56 4.69 -16.01
C GLY A 312 38.97 5.49 -14.84
N TYR A 313 38.95 4.93 -13.64
CA TYR A 313 38.44 5.57 -12.43
C TYR A 313 39.56 5.95 -11.45
N GLY A 314 39.29 6.94 -10.59
CA GLY A 314 40.31 7.62 -9.78
C GLY A 314 41.04 8.72 -10.56
N PRO A 315 41.91 9.51 -9.92
CA PRO A 315 42.15 9.54 -8.47
C PRO A 315 40.93 10.10 -7.70
N TYR A 316 40.69 9.59 -6.50
CA TYR A 316 39.59 10.07 -5.64
C TYR A 316 40.14 11.00 -4.56
N VAL A 317 39.43 12.11 -4.31
CA VAL A 317 39.86 13.12 -3.34
C VAL A 317 38.96 13.09 -2.11
N ARG A 318 39.58 13.12 -0.93
CA ARG A 318 38.89 13.12 0.36
C ARG A 318 37.83 14.22 0.44
N GLY A 319 36.59 13.82 0.75
CA GLY A 319 35.45 14.75 0.90
C GLY A 319 34.83 15.25 -0.42
N ARG A 320 35.46 14.99 -1.57
CA ARG A 320 34.87 15.26 -2.90
C ARG A 320 34.26 14.01 -3.51
N ASN A 321 34.93 12.87 -3.35
CA ASN A 321 34.52 11.58 -3.88
C ASN A 321 34.09 10.66 -2.72
N PRO A 322 32.83 10.20 -2.66
CA PRO A 322 32.44 9.19 -1.67
C PRO A 322 33.24 7.89 -1.79
N GLU A 323 33.81 7.62 -2.96
CA GLU A 323 34.64 6.46 -3.29
C GLU A 323 36.03 6.48 -2.63
N TYR A 324 36.49 7.65 -2.16
CA TYR A 324 37.77 7.79 -1.44
C TYR A 324 37.83 6.91 -0.18
N TYR A 325 36.69 6.60 0.45
CA TYR A 325 36.69 5.75 1.65
C TYR A 325 36.75 4.25 1.32
N TRP A 326 36.85 3.88 0.04
CA TRP A 326 36.90 2.48 -0.38
C TRP A 326 38.32 1.95 -0.52
N TYR A 327 39.29 2.82 -0.69
CA TYR A 327 40.70 2.47 -0.85
C TYR A 327 41.54 3.10 0.25
N ARG A 328 42.81 2.73 0.30
CA ARG A 328 43.75 3.21 1.31
C ARG A 328 44.65 4.25 0.68
N ASP A 329 44.50 5.48 1.14
CA ASP A 329 45.46 6.56 0.95
C ASP A 329 46.78 6.19 1.67
N GLY A 330 47.82 5.89 0.86
CA GLY A 330 49.07 5.29 1.32
C GLY A 330 50.05 6.31 1.91
N ASP A 331 50.08 7.50 1.34
CA ASP A 331 50.97 8.62 1.64
C ASP A 331 50.27 9.74 2.42
N LYS A 332 48.94 9.65 2.58
CA LYS A 332 48.08 10.50 3.42
C LYS A 332 47.99 11.94 2.95
N ASP A 333 48.10 12.16 1.65
CA ASP A 333 48.01 13.49 1.04
C ASP A 333 46.55 13.94 0.79
N GLY A 334 45.58 13.04 0.99
CA GLY A 334 44.16 13.29 0.78
C GLY A 334 43.64 12.84 -0.59
N VAL A 335 44.45 12.12 -1.37
CA VAL A 335 44.12 11.54 -2.66
C VAL A 335 44.40 10.03 -2.60
N ASP A 336 43.48 9.21 -3.11
CA ASP A 336 43.76 7.78 -3.30
C ASP A 336 43.51 7.34 -4.74
N CYS A 337 44.08 6.19 -5.10
CA CYS A 337 44.08 5.69 -6.46
C CYS A 337 44.65 6.68 -7.50
N GLU A 338 45.68 7.45 -7.13
CA GLU A 338 46.64 8.09 -8.05
C GLU A 338 47.50 7.05 -8.79
#